data_AF-A0A2N0R6B9-F1
#
_entry.id   AF-A0A2N0R6B9-F1
#
_cell.length_a   1.000
_cell.length_b   1.000
_cell.length_c   1.000
_cell.angle_alpha   90.00
_cell.angle_beta   90.00
_cell.angle_gamma   90.00
#
_symmetry.space_group_name_H-M   'P 1'
#
loop_
_entity.id
_entity.type
_entity.pdbx_description
1 polymer ?
#
loop_
_entity_poly.entity_id
_entity_poly.type
_entity_poly.pdbx_seq_one_letter_code
_entity_poly.pdbx_strand_id
1 'polypeptide(L)'
;MHKAPYLFIHECYDDLKSVILDDKIKRVQITGNPGIGKTYFSYYLLHILSKLKKTVIFHKANKNLALFSEERVLYSETLFTFKEYLDDPEVWYIVDRQHPTEYDAKTIVVSSPEKIIIRTLTNGEEAGAIYASVEV
;
A
#
# COMPACT_ATOMS: atom_id res chain seq x y z
N MET A 1 15.43 23.77 18.49
CA MET A 1 14.04 23.37 18.79
C MET A 1 13.55 22.51 17.63
N HIS A 2 13.42 21.19 17.79
CA HIS A 2 12.94 20.31 16.73
C HIS A 2 11.41 20.38 16.70
N LYS A 3 10.85 20.81 15.56
CA LYS A 3 9.41 20.78 15.31
C LYS A 3 9.00 19.33 15.09
N ALA A 4 7.94 18.88 15.75
CA ALA A 4 7.40 17.54 15.52
C ALA A 4 7.02 17.38 14.02
N PRO A 5 7.22 16.18 13.44
CA PRO A 5 6.80 15.94 12.06
C PRO A 5 5.28 16.07 11.96
N TYR A 6 4.81 16.66 10.86
CA TYR A 6 3.40 16.82 10.55
C TYR A 6 3.12 16.36 9.12
N LEU A 7 1.93 15.81 8.90
CA LEU A 7 1.42 15.43 7.59
C LEU A 7 0.36 16.45 7.18
N PHE A 8 0.53 17.08 6.01
CA PHE A 8 -0.49 17.96 5.45
C PHE A 8 -1.55 17.12 4.73
N ILE A 9 -2.81 17.27 5.12
CA ILE A 9 -3.94 16.54 4.55
C ILE A 9 -4.59 17.44 3.50
N HIS A 10 -4.55 17.02 2.24
CA HIS A 10 -5.25 17.72 1.16
C HIS A 10 -6.75 17.41 1.21
N GLU A 11 -7.58 18.35 0.77
CA GLU A 11 -9.04 18.18 0.73
C GLU A 11 -9.46 16.93 -0.07
N CYS A 12 -8.74 16.62 -1.16
CA CYS A 12 -9.03 15.43 -1.98
C CYS A 12 -8.76 14.10 -1.25
N TYR A 13 -8.02 14.07 -0.14
CA TYR A 13 -7.69 12.82 0.54
C TYR A 13 -8.92 12.11 1.06
N ASP A 14 -9.96 12.84 1.49
CA ASP A 14 -11.18 12.24 2.01
C ASP A 14 -12.01 11.56 0.91
N ASP A 15 -12.10 12.18 -0.26
CA ASP A 15 -12.79 11.61 -1.42
C ASP A 15 -12.06 10.35 -1.89
N LEU A 16 -10.74 10.43 -2.11
CA LEU A 16 -9.93 9.30 -2.58
C LEU A 16 -9.92 8.15 -1.55
N LYS A 17 -9.88 8.47 -0.26
CA LYS A 17 -9.97 7.48 0.83
C LYS A 17 -11.23 6.64 0.72
N SER A 18 -12.40 7.22 0.44
CA SER A 18 -13.65 6.45 0.36
C SER A 18 -13.61 5.38 -0.73
N VAL A 19 -13.01 5.69 -1.89
CA VAL A 19 -12.83 4.73 -2.99
C VAL A 19 -11.83 3.65 -2.61
N ILE A 20 -10.69 4.03 -2.02
CA ILE A 20 -9.64 3.08 -1.60
C ILE A 20 -10.15 2.11 -0.52
N LEU A 21 -10.97 2.61 0.40
CA LEU A 21 -11.51 1.82 1.51
C LEU A 21 -12.70 0.94 1.14
N ASP A 22 -13.23 1.01 -0.09
CA ASP A 22 -14.33 0.14 -0.52
C ASP A 22 -13.89 -1.33 -0.56
N ASP A 23 -14.47 -2.17 0.30
CA ASP A 23 -14.16 -3.59 0.43
C ASP A 23 -14.43 -4.40 -0.85
N LYS A 24 -15.22 -3.87 -1.79
CA LYS A 24 -15.42 -4.49 -3.11
C LYS A 24 -14.17 -4.39 -4.01
N ILE A 25 -13.26 -3.47 -3.70
CA ILE A 25 -12.06 -3.23 -4.49
C ILE A 25 -10.87 -3.87 -3.78
N LYS A 26 -10.40 -5.02 -4.28
CA LYS A 26 -9.22 -5.72 -3.74
C LYS A 26 -7.90 -5.03 -4.07
N ARG A 27 -7.84 -4.29 -5.19
CA ARG A 27 -6.59 -3.78 -5.77
C ARG A 27 -6.77 -2.35 -6.27
N VAL A 28 -6.00 -1.43 -5.71
CA VAL A 28 -6.03 0.00 -6.06
C VAL A 28 -4.65 0.50 -6.46
N GLN A 29 -4.58 1.24 -7.56
CA GLN A 29 -3.39 1.98 -7.98
C GLN A 29 -3.61 3.46 -7.67
N ILE A 30 -2.76 4.02 -6.81
CA ILE A 30 -2.65 5.45 -6.57
C ILE A 30 -1.62 6.00 -7.55
N THR A 31 -2.08 6.83 -8.48
CA THR A 31 -1.29 7.47 -9.53
C THR A 31 -1.34 8.99 -9.42
N GLY A 32 -0.58 9.67 -10.28
CA GLY A 32 -0.48 11.12 -10.35
C GLY A 32 0.93 11.56 -10.72
N ASN A 33 1.12 12.87 -10.90
CA ASN A 33 2.42 13.40 -11.31
C ASN A 33 3.53 13.16 -10.26
N PRO A 34 4.79 12.98 -10.68
CA PRO A 34 5.91 12.96 -9.75
C PRO A 34 5.92 14.21 -8.85
N GLY A 35 6.13 14.03 -7.55
CA GLY A 35 6.19 15.14 -6.59
C GLY A 35 4.84 15.61 -6.02
N ILE A 36 3.68 15.15 -6.53
CA ILE A 36 2.36 15.60 -6.07
C ILE A 36 1.99 15.16 -4.63
N GLY A 37 2.76 14.25 -4.04
CA GLY A 37 2.58 13.81 -2.66
C GLY A 37 2.02 12.40 -2.46
N LYS A 38 2.01 11.54 -3.48
CA LYS A 38 1.51 10.15 -3.37
C LYS A 38 2.08 9.33 -2.21
N THR A 39 3.39 9.43 -1.96
CA THR A 39 4.06 8.78 -0.82
C THR A 39 3.52 9.30 0.54
N TYR A 40 3.17 10.59 0.62
CA TYR A 40 2.56 11.16 1.83
C TYR A 40 1.10 10.73 1.97
N PHE A 41 0.38 10.60 0.86
CA PHE A 41 -0.96 10.05 0.86
C PHE A 41 -0.97 8.59 1.36
N SER A 42 0.03 7.77 1.02
CA SER A 42 0.12 6.41 1.56
C SER A 42 0.39 6.37 3.06
N TYR A 43 1.11 7.35 3.63
CA TYR A 43 1.23 7.51 5.08
C TYR A 43 -0.08 7.95 5.74
N TYR A 44 -0.86 8.80 5.07
CA TYR A 44 -2.21 9.13 5.52
C TYR A 44 -3.09 7.87 5.56
N LEU A 45 -3.05 7.02 4.52
CA LEU A 45 -3.80 5.77 4.49
C LEU A 45 -3.34 4.81 5.59
N LEU A 46 -2.02 4.66 5.82
CA LEU A 46 -1.49 3.88 6.94
C LEU A 46 -2.03 4.36 8.30
N HIS A 47 -2.10 5.67 8.51
CA HIS A 47 -2.68 6.27 9.72
C HIS A 47 -4.18 5.96 9.86
N ILE A 48 -4.95 6.07 8.79
CA ILE A 48 -6.38 5.71 8.80
C ILE A 48 -6.57 4.22 9.11
N LEU A 49 -5.83 3.33 8.44
CA LEU A 49 -5.89 1.88 8.66
C LEU A 49 -5.50 1.50 10.09
N SER A 50 -4.50 2.17 10.66
CA SER A 50 -4.12 1.99 12.07
C SER A 50 -5.25 2.40 13.02
N LYS A 51 -5.95 3.52 12.77
CA LYS A 51 -7.13 3.90 13.56
C LYS A 51 -8.28 2.90 13.44
N LEU A 52 -8.39 2.22 12.30
CA LEU A 52 -9.34 1.14 12.06
C LEU A 52 -8.85 -0.22 12.59
N LYS A 53 -7.69 -0.26 13.27
CA LYS A 53 -7.06 -1.47 13.82
C LYS A 53 -6.80 -2.55 12.75
N LYS A 54 -6.57 -2.15 11.51
CA LYS A 54 -6.22 -3.07 10.42
C LYS A 54 -4.74 -3.42 10.50
N THR A 55 -4.42 -4.67 10.14
CA THR A 55 -3.04 -5.11 9.94
C THR A 55 -2.57 -4.62 8.58
N VAL A 56 -1.39 -3.99 8.52
CA VAL A 56 -0.84 -3.40 7.30
C VAL A 56 0.60 -3.84 7.09
N ILE A 57 0.92 -4.37 5.92
CA ILE A 57 2.28 -4.56 5.45
C ILE A 57 2.63 -3.38 4.54
N PHE A 58 3.63 -2.60 4.94
CA PHE A 58 4.13 -1.47 4.18
C PHE A 58 5.47 -1.82 3.55
N HIS A 59 5.50 -1.86 2.22
CA HIS A 59 6.66 -2.23 1.41
C HIS A 59 7.08 -1.05 0.55
N LYS A 60 8.09 -0.32 1.01
CA LYS A 60 8.62 0.86 0.33
C LYS A 60 9.98 0.57 -0.29
N ALA A 61 10.24 1.16 -1.46
CA ALA A 61 11.54 1.10 -2.10
C ALA A 61 12.69 1.49 -1.16
N ASN A 62 13.76 0.68 -1.17
CA ASN A 62 14.98 0.89 -0.38
C ASN A 62 14.76 0.93 1.14
N LYS A 63 13.72 0.25 1.64
CA LYS A 63 13.41 0.09 3.07
C LYS A 63 13.00 -1.35 3.36
N ASN A 64 13.24 -1.77 4.60
CA ASN A 64 12.69 -3.03 5.11
C ASN A 64 11.16 -2.96 5.11
N LEU A 65 10.53 -4.09 4.87
CA LEU A 65 9.09 -4.23 5.04
C LEU A 65 8.74 -4.02 6.50
N ALA A 66 7.66 -3.28 6.74
CA ALA A 66 7.12 -3.09 8.06
C ALA A 66 5.71 -3.69 8.14
N LEU A 67 5.50 -4.62 9.05
CA LEU A 67 4.18 -5.11 9.41
C LEU A 67 3.70 -4.33 10.63
N PHE A 68 2.62 -3.58 10.47
CA PHE A 68 1.91 -2.87 11.52
C PHE A 68 0.72 -3.72 11.95
N SER A 69 0.67 -4.12 13.21
CA SER A 69 -0.53 -4.68 13.84
C SER A 69 -0.97 -3.78 15.00
N GLU A 70 -2.10 -4.10 15.63
CA GLU A 70 -2.58 -3.36 16.81
C GLU A 70 -1.56 -3.37 17.96
N GLU A 71 -0.83 -4.47 18.13
CA GLU A 71 0.05 -4.68 19.28
C GLU A 71 1.51 -4.26 19.02
N ARG A 72 1.98 -4.35 17.77
CA ARG A 72 3.41 -4.22 17.47
C ARG A 72 3.70 -3.83 16.02
N VAL A 73 4.95 -3.43 15.81
CA VAL A 73 5.54 -3.27 14.48
C VAL A 73 6.69 -4.27 14.33
N LEU A 74 6.65 -5.07 13.26
CA LEU A 74 7.71 -6.01 12.90
C LEU A 74 8.38 -5.57 11.61
N TYR A 75 9.67 -5.85 11.47
CA TYR A 75 10.43 -5.55 10.27
C TYR A 75 11.02 -6.81 9.65
N SER A 76 11.04 -6.88 8.33
CA SER A 76 11.75 -7.93 7.59
C SER A 76 12.36 -7.38 6.30
N GLU A 77 13.43 -8.01 5.83
CA GLU A 77 14.03 -7.72 4.52
C GLU A 77 13.30 -8.45 3.38
N THR A 78 12.51 -9.49 3.69
CA THR A 78 11.86 -10.33 2.70
C THR A 78 10.35 -10.44 2.91
N LEU A 79 9.60 -10.39 1.80
CA LEU A 79 8.16 -10.64 1.78
C LEU A 79 7.80 -12.02 2.32
N PHE A 80 8.67 -13.01 2.15
CA PHE A 80 8.41 -14.39 2.56
C PHE A 80 8.15 -14.50 4.08
N THR A 81 8.80 -13.67 4.90
CA THR A 81 8.58 -13.64 6.35
C THR A 81 7.14 -13.28 6.73
N PHE A 82 6.44 -12.53 5.88
CA PHE A 82 5.07 -12.09 6.11
C PHE A 82 4.06 -12.78 5.17
N LYS A 83 4.44 -13.91 4.55
CA LYS A 83 3.59 -14.61 3.58
C LYS A 83 2.21 -14.96 4.14
N GLU A 84 2.14 -15.47 5.38
CA GLU A 84 0.87 -15.84 6.02
C GLU A 84 -0.09 -14.65 6.17
N TYR A 85 0.45 -13.46 6.43
CA TYR A 85 -0.34 -12.22 6.49
C TYR A 85 -0.71 -11.72 5.09
N LEU A 86 0.17 -11.88 4.12
CA LEU A 86 -0.11 -11.48 2.74
C LEU A 86 -1.19 -12.38 2.10
N ASP A 87 -1.30 -13.63 2.52
CA ASP A 87 -2.33 -14.56 2.07
C ASP A 87 -3.68 -14.37 2.82
N ASP A 88 -3.80 -13.36 3.71
CA ASP A 88 -5.05 -13.02 4.41
C ASP A 88 -5.75 -11.80 3.75
N PRO A 89 -6.99 -11.94 3.26
CA PRO A 89 -7.73 -10.86 2.61
C PRO A 89 -8.07 -9.68 3.54
N GLU A 90 -8.04 -9.86 4.86
CA GLU A 90 -8.26 -8.77 5.83
C GLU A 90 -7.03 -7.89 6.06
N VAL A 91 -5.86 -8.35 5.61
CA VAL A 91 -4.60 -7.62 5.69
C VAL A 91 -4.48 -6.64 4.51
N TRP A 92 -3.91 -5.48 4.80
CA TRP A 92 -3.63 -4.45 3.80
C TRP A 92 -2.16 -4.50 3.38
N TYR A 93 -1.91 -4.48 2.08
CA TYR A 93 -0.57 -4.46 1.51
C TYR A 93 -0.35 -3.16 0.74
N ILE A 94 0.45 -2.25 1.30
CA ILE A 94 0.79 -0.97 0.67
C ILE A 94 2.18 -1.07 0.06
N VAL A 95 2.26 -0.86 -1.26
CA VAL A 95 3.49 -0.92 -2.04
C VAL A 95 3.84 0.47 -2.55
N ASP A 96 4.96 1.06 -2.12
CA ASP A 96 5.39 2.40 -2.52
C ASP A 96 6.69 2.36 -3.33
N ARG A 97 6.59 2.76 -4.61
CA ARG A 97 7.69 2.78 -5.59
C ARG A 97 8.38 1.42 -5.79
N GLN A 98 7.64 0.33 -5.58
CA GLN A 98 8.08 -1.05 -5.79
C GLN A 98 7.08 -1.77 -6.70
N HIS A 99 7.51 -2.86 -7.33
CA HIS A 99 6.59 -3.73 -8.04
C HIS A 99 5.78 -4.56 -7.04
N PRO A 100 4.45 -4.62 -7.17
CA PRO A 100 3.65 -5.49 -6.33
C PRO A 100 3.91 -6.96 -6.69
N THR A 101 3.82 -7.78 -5.66
CA THR A 101 3.71 -9.22 -5.77
C THR A 101 2.25 -9.59 -5.57
N GLU A 102 1.75 -10.58 -6.31
CA GLU A 102 0.37 -11.01 -6.15
C GLU A 102 0.17 -11.80 -4.85
N TYR A 103 -0.80 -11.36 -4.06
CA TYR A 103 -1.24 -11.95 -2.82
C TYR A 103 -2.75 -11.73 -2.62
N ASP A 104 -3.31 -12.34 -1.57
CA ASP A 104 -4.73 -12.20 -1.24
C ASP A 104 -5.07 -10.95 -0.43
N ALA A 105 -4.10 -10.38 0.27
CA ALA A 105 -4.21 -9.10 0.93
C ALA A 105 -4.71 -7.98 0.00
N LYS A 106 -5.53 -7.09 0.55
CA LYS A 106 -6.01 -5.91 -0.15
C LYS A 106 -4.83 -5.00 -0.48
N THR A 107 -4.56 -4.81 -1.77
CA THR A 107 -3.30 -4.22 -2.23
C THR A 107 -3.50 -2.79 -2.73
N ILE A 108 -2.73 -1.85 -2.17
CA ILE A 108 -2.61 -0.48 -2.66
C ILE A 108 -1.22 -0.30 -3.26
N VAL A 109 -1.14 0.04 -4.54
CA VAL A 109 0.12 0.33 -5.23
C VAL A 109 0.23 1.82 -5.45
N VAL A 110 1.35 2.40 -5.02
CA VAL A 110 1.66 3.81 -5.16
C VAL A 110 2.76 3.94 -6.21
N SER A 111 2.39 4.40 -7.40
CA SER A 111 3.27 4.44 -8.55
C SER A 111 3.01 5.65 -9.45
N SER A 112 3.90 5.86 -10.41
CA SER A 112 3.64 6.76 -11.54
C SER A 112 2.58 6.14 -12.49
N PRO A 113 2.02 6.91 -13.44
CA PRO A 113 0.91 6.48 -14.32
C PRO A 113 1.19 5.30 -15.27
N GLU A 114 2.33 4.62 -15.12
CA GLU A 114 2.70 3.49 -15.95
C GLU A 114 1.88 2.25 -15.58
N LYS A 115 1.73 1.35 -16.56
CA LYS A 115 1.07 0.04 -16.35
C LYS A 115 1.84 -0.74 -15.29
N ILE A 116 1.13 -1.16 -14.24
CA ILE A 116 1.68 -2.03 -13.21
C ILE A 116 1.84 -3.43 -13.79
N ILE A 117 3.09 -3.92 -13.83
CA ILE A 117 3.41 -5.33 -14.09
C ILE A 117 3.53 -6.02 -12.74
N ILE A 118 2.82 -7.13 -12.58
CA ILE A 118 2.81 -7.95 -11.35
C ILE A 118 3.78 -9.10 -11.51
N ARG A 119 4.46 -9.45 -10.41
CA ARG A 119 5.31 -10.65 -10.36
C ARG A 119 4.70 -11.68 -9.43
N THR A 120 4.52 -12.89 -9.93
CA THR A 120 4.11 -14.06 -9.14
C THR A 120 5.36 -14.73 -8.53
N LEU A 121 5.26 -15.22 -7.29
CA LEU A 121 6.37 -15.95 -6.64
C LEU A 121 6.51 -17.42 -7.10
N THR A 122 5.77 -17.85 -8.11
CA THR A 122 5.85 -19.20 -8.69
C THR A 122 5.95 -19.15 -10.22
N ASN A 123 6.89 -19.93 -10.77
CA ASN A 123 7.12 -20.31 -12.18
C ASN A 123 6.44 -19.48 -13.30
N GLY A 124 6.76 -18.18 -13.38
CA GLY A 124 6.93 -17.50 -14.66
C GLY A 124 5.69 -17.21 -15.52
N GLU A 125 4.46 -17.35 -15.00
CA GLU A 125 3.27 -16.88 -15.73
C GLU A 125 2.95 -15.43 -15.33
N GLU A 126 3.17 -14.51 -16.27
CA GLU A 126 2.79 -13.09 -16.16
C GLU A 126 1.29 -12.94 -16.46
N ALA A 127 0.46 -12.97 -15.41
CA ALA A 127 -0.92 -12.49 -15.48
C ALA A 127 -0.98 -11.06 -14.92
N GLY A 128 -1.54 -10.12 -15.67
CA GLY A 128 -1.77 -8.76 -15.18
C GLY A 128 -3.04 -8.70 -14.34
N ALA A 129 -2.94 -8.44 -13.02
CA ALA A 129 -4.13 -8.11 -12.25
C ALA A 129 -4.60 -6.68 -12.56
N ILE A 130 -5.92 -6.52 -12.56
CA ILE A 130 -6.58 -5.24 -12.80
C ILE A 130 -6.59 -4.45 -11.50
N TYR A 131 -6.11 -3.21 -11.55
CA TYR A 131 -6.18 -2.24 -10.45
C TYR A 131 -7.23 -1.18 -10.77
N ALA A 132 -8.05 -0.82 -9.79
CA ALA A 132 -8.81 0.42 -9.86
C ALA A 132 -7.83 1.60 -9.72
N SER A 133 -7.81 2.53 -10.67
CA SER A 133 -6.90 3.67 -10.63
C SER A 133 -7.53 4.87 -9.94
N VAL A 134 -6.77 5.48 -9.04
CA VAL A 134 -7.13 6.68 -8.28
C VAL A 134 -6.01 7.71 -8.48
N GLU A 135 -6.35 8.88 -9.00
CA GLU A 135 -5.38 9.94 -9.32
C GLU A 135 -5.36 10.99 -8.20
N VAL A 136 -4.16 11.30 -7.69
CA VAL A 136 -3.89 12.32 -6.66
C VAL A 136 -3.44 13.62 -7.30
#